data_AF-A0A4R4E9X2-F1
#
_entry.id   AF-A0A4R4E9X2-F1
#
_cell.length_a   1.000
_cell.length_b   1.000
_cell.length_c   1.000
_cell.angle_alpha   90.00
_cell.angle_beta   90.00
_cell.angle_gamma   90.00
#
_symmetry.space_group_name_H-M   'P 1'
#
loop_
_entity.id
_entity.type
_entity.pdbx_description
1 polymer ?
#
loop_
_entity_poly.entity_id
_entity_poly.type
_entity_poly.pdbx_seq_one_letter_code
_entity_poly.pdbx_strand_id
1 'polypeptide(L)'
;MNMTKKNVAFTLTLALSLSLSLVMPTTTFAAEISMKVGDKALAFQYAEPFIEDGRTLTPLRDLLVALGVPDDQEHIIWNKDKQSVSVIYKDINVELTVGSRTIYKNNHKFADLDVSPKLVNDRVFIPARAVAEALGNKVIYDATTRTVLINSGTITYSDLSKLNSVVRATIQKLKGIDLKDLQGEQKESLEYLLLIDKKQLAGALLDSFELERAAVLDFIAKYMLNDLNCLIEKAVDPASPAAYGTSMTDLITALPADPVMEQLAKIMKNSSNEQVRDAISFYLYKFPTSKSLKILEEELAVESSDKVFSNAAVSYQSIGRSMPSTYVESLFNSYLNASDKQREKYKSYLLLNVRNHDSTKEQWNALLKNKSSSKTELEKQTAEELLKLK
;
A
#
# COMPACT_ATOMS: atom_id res chain seq x y z
N MET A 1 -53.08 -53.86 -68.73
CA MET A 1 -52.86 -54.30 -67.32
C MET A 1 -51.70 -53.49 -66.76
N ASN A 2 -51.92 -52.77 -65.66
CA ASN A 2 -50.97 -52.03 -64.80
C ASN A 2 -50.28 -50.80 -65.41
N MET A 3 -50.75 -49.58 -65.15
CA MET A 3 -50.54 -48.73 -63.96
C MET A 3 -49.13 -48.12 -63.82
N THR A 4 -49.08 -46.82 -64.14
CA THR A 4 -48.39 -45.70 -63.46
C THR A 4 -46.89 -45.79 -63.16
N LYS A 5 -46.14 -44.78 -63.65
CA LYS A 5 -45.20 -44.00 -62.82
C LYS A 5 -44.93 -42.62 -63.42
N LYS A 6 -45.00 -41.60 -62.56
CA LYS A 6 -44.77 -40.17 -62.80
C LYS A 6 -43.29 -39.91 -63.11
N ASN A 7 -43.01 -39.09 -64.13
CA ASN A 7 -41.68 -38.50 -64.32
C ASN A 7 -41.75 -37.00 -64.01
N VAL A 8 -41.24 -36.64 -62.84
CA VAL A 8 -40.95 -35.27 -62.41
C VAL A 8 -39.62 -34.87 -63.05
N ALA A 9 -39.61 -33.78 -63.81
CA ALA A 9 -38.38 -33.14 -64.27
C ALA A 9 -37.76 -32.34 -63.12
N PHE A 10 -36.54 -32.71 -62.72
CA PHE A 10 -35.70 -31.90 -61.83
C PHE A 10 -34.35 -31.73 -62.53
N THR A 11 -34.06 -30.50 -62.92
CA THR A 11 -32.80 -30.10 -63.52
C THR A 11 -31.69 -30.19 -62.47
N LEU A 12 -30.69 -31.04 -62.76
CA LEU A 12 -29.52 -31.30 -61.93
C LEU A 12 -28.50 -30.15 -62.12
N THR A 13 -28.31 -29.32 -61.10
CA THR A 13 -27.15 -28.41 -61.03
C THR A 13 -26.07 -29.06 -60.18
N LEU A 14 -24.95 -29.40 -60.81
CA LEU A 14 -23.77 -30.02 -60.19
C LEU A 14 -22.99 -28.95 -59.40
N ALA A 15 -23.04 -29.01 -58.07
CA ALA A 15 -22.14 -28.26 -57.19
C ALA A 15 -21.35 -29.25 -56.32
N LEU A 16 -20.17 -29.63 -56.82
CA LEU A 16 -19.22 -30.47 -56.09
C LEU A 16 -18.40 -29.56 -55.17
N SER A 17 -18.88 -29.32 -53.94
CA SER A 17 -18.13 -28.61 -52.91
C SER A 17 -17.11 -29.54 -52.24
N LEU A 18 -15.92 -29.65 -52.85
CA LEU A 18 -14.76 -30.25 -52.21
C LEU A 18 -14.25 -29.25 -51.14
N SER A 19 -14.74 -29.40 -49.91
CA SER A 19 -14.24 -28.64 -48.75
C SER A 19 -12.88 -29.20 -48.34
N LEU A 20 -11.83 -28.69 -48.96
CA LEU A 20 -10.46 -28.90 -48.51
C LEU A 20 -10.25 -28.01 -47.27
N SER A 21 -10.47 -28.59 -46.08
CA SER A 21 -10.14 -27.95 -44.81
C SER A 21 -8.62 -27.76 -44.74
N LEU A 22 -8.13 -26.58 -45.12
CA LEU A 22 -6.77 -26.17 -44.78
C LEU A 22 -6.72 -26.05 -43.24
N VAL A 23 -6.26 -27.11 -42.59
CA VAL A 23 -5.75 -27.01 -41.22
C VAL A 23 -4.46 -26.23 -41.32
N MET A 24 -4.56 -24.91 -41.18
CA MET A 24 -3.38 -24.07 -40.98
C MET A 24 -2.72 -24.53 -39.68
N PRO A 25 -1.45 -24.97 -39.69
CA PRO A 25 -0.75 -25.24 -38.45
C PRO A 25 -0.71 -23.94 -37.65
N THR A 26 -1.35 -23.91 -36.49
CA THR A 26 -1.19 -22.81 -35.55
C THR A 26 0.25 -22.84 -35.07
N THR A 27 1.08 -21.91 -35.53
CA THR A 27 2.37 -21.67 -34.91
C THR A 27 2.09 -21.13 -33.52
N THR A 28 2.15 -21.98 -32.50
CA THR A 28 2.22 -21.54 -31.11
C THR A 28 3.56 -20.82 -30.96
N PHE A 29 3.55 -19.49 -30.98
CA PHE A 29 4.71 -18.72 -30.54
C PHE A 29 4.93 -19.03 -29.07
N ALA A 30 6.03 -19.73 -28.76
CA ALA A 30 6.51 -19.79 -27.39
C ALA A 30 6.69 -18.35 -26.92
N ALA A 31 6.08 -18.00 -25.80
CA ALA A 31 6.23 -16.67 -25.22
C ALA A 31 7.69 -16.42 -24.89
N GLU A 32 8.29 -15.38 -25.49
CA GLU A 32 9.67 -14.99 -25.20
C GLU A 32 9.77 -14.49 -23.75
N ILE A 33 10.71 -15.03 -22.98
CA ILE A 33 10.94 -14.67 -21.59
C ILE A 33 11.94 -13.51 -21.57
N SER A 34 11.54 -12.35 -21.05
CA SER A 34 12.43 -11.20 -20.93
C SER A 34 13.00 -11.07 -19.52
N MET A 35 14.25 -10.61 -19.38
CA MET A 35 14.86 -10.31 -18.08
C MET A 35 15.64 -8.99 -18.14
N LYS A 36 15.66 -8.25 -17.02
CA LYS A 36 16.44 -7.03 -16.84
C LYS A 36 17.16 -7.00 -15.50
N VAL A 37 18.35 -6.41 -15.48
CA VAL A 37 19.06 -6.04 -14.24
C VAL A 37 19.17 -4.51 -14.20
N GLY A 38 18.50 -3.89 -13.23
CA GLY A 38 18.17 -2.47 -13.29
C GLY A 38 17.42 -2.15 -14.59
N ASP A 39 17.88 -1.12 -15.31
CA ASP A 39 17.29 -0.70 -16.59
C ASP A 39 17.82 -1.49 -17.80
N LYS A 40 18.82 -2.37 -17.62
CA LYS A 40 19.49 -3.07 -18.72
C LYS A 40 18.82 -4.42 -18.99
N ALA A 41 18.43 -4.65 -20.23
CA ALA A 41 18.01 -5.98 -20.68
C ALA A 41 19.17 -6.97 -20.52
N LEU A 42 18.86 -8.14 -19.96
CA LEU A 42 19.79 -9.25 -19.86
C LEU A 42 19.78 -9.99 -21.18
N ALA A 43 20.93 -10.05 -21.85
CA ALA A 43 21.12 -10.84 -23.05
C ALA A 43 21.61 -12.24 -22.68
N PHE A 44 20.92 -13.28 -23.14
CA PHE A 44 21.29 -14.66 -22.90
C PHE A 44 22.33 -15.12 -23.93
N GLN A 45 23.60 -15.15 -23.51
CA GLN A 45 24.70 -15.53 -24.40
C GLN A 45 24.94 -17.03 -24.40
N TYR A 46 24.63 -17.72 -23.29
CA TYR A 46 24.98 -19.12 -23.12
C TYR A 46 23.83 -20.09 -23.41
N ALA A 47 22.58 -19.71 -23.14
CA ALA A 47 21.37 -20.46 -23.54
C ALA A 47 20.08 -19.66 -23.25
N GLU A 48 18.98 -19.99 -23.92
CA GLU A 48 17.67 -19.36 -23.63
C GLU A 48 17.06 -19.87 -22.31
N PRO A 49 16.44 -19.00 -21.50
CA PRO A 49 15.67 -19.42 -20.33
C PRO A 49 14.39 -20.17 -20.76
N PHE A 50 13.83 -20.95 -19.84
CA PHE A 50 12.58 -21.65 -20.07
C PHE A 50 11.73 -21.71 -18.81
N ILE A 51 10.43 -21.97 -18.95
CA ILE A 51 9.51 -22.13 -17.82
C ILE A 51 9.34 -23.61 -17.51
N GLU A 52 9.47 -23.97 -16.24
CA GLU A 52 9.12 -25.27 -15.70
C GLU A 52 8.40 -25.09 -14.37
N ASP A 53 7.29 -25.80 -14.16
CA ASP A 53 6.47 -25.73 -12.94
C ASP A 53 6.16 -24.28 -12.49
N GLY A 54 5.89 -23.40 -13.47
CA GLY A 54 5.59 -21.98 -13.22
C GLY A 54 6.79 -21.13 -12.81
N ARG A 55 8.02 -21.65 -12.87
CA ARG A 55 9.26 -20.93 -12.58
C ARG A 55 10.10 -20.75 -13.83
N THR A 56 10.65 -19.55 -14.00
CA THR A 56 11.64 -19.26 -15.05
C THR A 56 13.00 -19.80 -14.63
N LEU A 57 13.45 -20.86 -15.28
CA LEU A 57 14.80 -21.39 -15.18
C LEU A 57 15.71 -20.61 -16.12
N THR A 58 16.75 -20.03 -15.55
CA THR A 58 17.68 -19.14 -16.25
C THR A 58 19.09 -19.74 -16.21
N PRO A 59 19.86 -19.63 -17.31
CA PRO A 59 21.26 -20.04 -17.28
C PRO A 59 22.00 -19.23 -16.21
N LEU A 60 22.58 -19.95 -15.26
CA LEU A 60 23.15 -19.37 -14.05
C LEU A 60 24.25 -18.36 -14.38
N ARG A 61 25.15 -18.66 -15.33
CA ARG A 61 26.26 -17.78 -15.68
C ARG A 61 25.79 -16.44 -16.26
N ASP A 62 24.84 -16.46 -17.21
CA ASP A 62 24.26 -15.23 -17.78
C ASP A 62 23.67 -14.33 -16.68
N LEU A 63 22.93 -14.94 -15.75
CA LEU A 63 22.35 -14.24 -14.61
C LEU A 63 23.40 -13.63 -13.70
N LEU A 64 24.42 -14.40 -13.30
CA LEU A 64 25.47 -13.94 -12.40
C LEU A 64 26.26 -12.77 -12.99
N VAL A 65 26.64 -12.87 -14.27
CA VAL A 65 27.37 -11.81 -14.98
C VAL A 65 26.53 -10.54 -15.07
N ALA A 66 25.23 -10.67 -15.37
CA ALA A 66 24.31 -9.53 -15.41
C ALA A 66 24.16 -8.86 -14.02
N LEU A 67 24.30 -9.61 -12.93
CA LEU A 67 24.29 -9.10 -11.55
C LEU A 67 25.65 -8.53 -11.10
N GLY A 68 26.63 -8.46 -12.00
CA GLY A 68 27.95 -7.89 -11.76
C GLY A 68 28.95 -8.85 -11.14
N VAL A 69 28.64 -10.15 -11.05
CA VAL A 69 29.64 -11.16 -10.68
C VAL A 69 30.64 -11.29 -11.84
N PRO A 70 31.95 -11.18 -11.59
CA PRO A 70 32.95 -11.37 -12.63
C PRO A 70 32.84 -12.75 -13.31
N ASP A 71 32.95 -12.77 -14.63
CA ASP A 71 32.85 -13.99 -15.43
C ASP A 71 34.17 -14.79 -15.44
N ASP A 72 34.59 -15.25 -14.27
CA ASP A 72 35.85 -15.98 -14.08
C ASP A 72 35.69 -17.20 -13.15
N GLN A 73 36.78 -17.96 -13.02
CA GLN A 73 36.83 -19.18 -12.20
C GLN A 73 37.09 -18.91 -10.72
N GLU A 74 37.29 -17.66 -10.31
CA GLU A 74 37.45 -17.28 -8.90
C GLU A 74 36.09 -16.97 -8.27
N HIS A 75 35.18 -16.39 -9.06
CA HIS A 75 33.85 -15.98 -8.60
C HIS A 75 32.76 -16.99 -8.96
N ILE A 76 32.89 -17.74 -10.06
CA ILE A 76 31.91 -18.75 -10.49
C ILE A 76 32.60 -20.10 -10.62
N ILE A 77 32.60 -20.86 -9.51
CA ILE A 77 33.36 -22.10 -9.37
C ILE A 77 32.44 -23.30 -9.57
N TRP A 78 32.76 -24.14 -10.55
CA TRP A 78 32.07 -25.44 -10.75
C TRP A 78 32.85 -26.57 -10.10
N ASN A 79 32.19 -27.34 -9.24
CA ASN A 79 32.70 -28.59 -8.70
C ASN A 79 32.03 -29.77 -9.41
N LYS A 80 32.79 -30.45 -10.27
CA LYS A 80 32.29 -31.58 -11.06
C LYS A 80 31.92 -32.79 -10.21
N ASP A 81 32.67 -33.09 -9.15
CA ASP A 81 32.45 -34.28 -8.33
C ASP A 81 31.20 -34.14 -7.47
N LYS A 82 30.97 -32.94 -6.95
CA LYS A 82 29.79 -32.60 -6.13
C LYS A 82 28.57 -32.17 -6.95
N GLN A 83 28.74 -31.96 -8.26
CA GLN A 83 27.74 -31.33 -9.13
C GLN A 83 27.21 -30.02 -8.53
N SER A 84 28.13 -29.18 -8.01
CA SER A 84 27.78 -27.95 -7.31
C SER A 84 28.46 -26.73 -7.90
N VAL A 85 27.79 -25.57 -7.78
CA VAL A 85 28.33 -24.27 -8.12
C VAL A 85 28.51 -23.47 -6.82
N SER A 86 29.71 -22.92 -6.63
CA SER A 86 29.98 -21.91 -5.62
C SER A 86 30.13 -20.56 -6.30
N VAL A 87 29.37 -19.58 -5.81
CA VAL A 87 29.43 -18.19 -6.28
C VAL A 87 29.99 -17.34 -5.16
N ILE A 88 31.17 -16.78 -5.38
CA ILE A 88 31.84 -15.88 -4.44
C ILE A 88 31.72 -14.47 -5.02
N TYR A 89 31.03 -13.58 -4.33
CA TYR A 89 30.86 -12.20 -4.77
C TYR A 89 30.73 -11.25 -3.59
N LYS A 90 31.67 -10.30 -3.47
CA LYS A 90 31.82 -9.45 -2.27
C LYS A 90 31.96 -10.35 -1.03
N ASP A 91 31.21 -10.08 0.04
CA ASP A 91 31.21 -10.88 1.28
C ASP A 91 30.14 -12.00 1.27
N ILE A 92 29.65 -12.38 0.09
CA ILE A 92 28.60 -13.39 -0.08
C ILE A 92 29.19 -14.62 -0.78
N ASN A 93 29.01 -15.79 -0.17
CA ASN A 93 29.24 -17.09 -0.77
C ASN A 93 27.90 -17.81 -0.93
N VAL A 94 27.50 -18.10 -2.17
CA VAL A 94 26.30 -18.88 -2.48
C VAL A 94 26.70 -20.26 -2.98
N GLU A 95 26.15 -21.32 -2.39
CA GLU A 95 26.36 -22.70 -2.83
C GLU A 95 25.05 -23.32 -3.30
N LEU A 96 25.14 -23.95 -4.48
CA LEU A 96 24.04 -24.57 -5.20
C LEU A 96 24.45 -25.96 -5.65
N THR A 97 23.59 -26.96 -5.48
CA THR A 97 23.84 -28.32 -5.97
C THR A 97 22.78 -28.72 -6.98
N VAL A 98 23.18 -29.25 -8.13
CA VAL A 98 22.25 -29.75 -9.15
C VAL A 98 21.36 -30.85 -8.55
N GLY A 99 20.06 -30.76 -8.79
CA GLY A 99 19.07 -31.68 -8.22
C GLY A 99 18.69 -31.43 -6.75
N SER A 100 19.42 -30.57 -6.02
CA SER A 100 19.05 -30.17 -4.66
C SER A 100 18.07 -29.01 -4.68
N ARG A 101 17.03 -29.05 -3.86
CA ARG A 101 16.10 -27.94 -3.68
C ARG A 101 16.56 -26.94 -2.63
N THR A 102 17.78 -27.04 -2.12
CA THR A 102 18.26 -26.12 -1.07
C THR A 102 19.39 -25.26 -1.61
N ILE A 103 19.27 -23.95 -1.43
CA ILE A 103 20.33 -22.97 -1.68
C ILE A 103 20.96 -22.55 -0.36
N TYR A 104 22.29 -22.46 -0.32
CA TYR A 104 23.04 -22.03 0.84
C TYR A 104 23.65 -20.65 0.60
N LYS A 105 23.65 -19.82 1.64
CA LYS A 105 24.32 -18.52 1.68
C LYS A 105 25.20 -18.46 2.92
N ASN A 106 26.48 -18.19 2.73
CA ASN A 106 27.49 -18.11 3.80
C ASN A 106 27.46 -19.35 4.71
N ASN A 107 27.41 -20.54 4.11
CA ASN A 107 27.36 -21.85 4.79
C ASN A 107 26.09 -22.11 5.63
N HIS A 108 25.06 -21.28 5.51
CA HIS A 108 23.75 -21.50 6.13
C HIS A 108 22.67 -21.74 5.07
N LYS A 109 21.66 -22.55 5.39
CA LYS A 109 20.49 -22.72 4.53
C LYS A 109 19.82 -21.35 4.33
N PHE A 110 19.72 -20.92 3.08
CA PHE A 110 19.12 -19.63 2.74
C PHE A 110 17.63 -19.78 2.41
N ALA A 111 17.29 -20.70 1.50
CA ALA A 111 15.92 -20.96 1.08
C ALA A 111 15.77 -22.37 0.51
N ASP A 112 14.53 -22.83 0.40
CA ASP A 112 14.16 -23.96 -0.47
C ASP A 112 13.66 -23.44 -1.82
N LEU A 113 13.99 -24.15 -2.88
CA LEU A 113 13.67 -23.84 -4.26
C LEU A 113 12.40 -24.59 -4.67
N ASP A 114 11.53 -23.92 -5.43
CA ASP A 114 10.34 -24.55 -6.01
C ASP A 114 10.68 -25.53 -7.14
N VAL A 115 11.83 -25.31 -7.81
CA VAL A 115 12.40 -26.21 -8.81
C VAL A 115 13.91 -26.33 -8.55
N SER A 116 14.43 -27.55 -8.51
CA SER A 116 15.86 -27.79 -8.29
C SER A 116 16.71 -27.32 -9.48
N PRO A 117 17.97 -26.88 -9.27
CA PRO A 117 18.86 -26.53 -10.38
C PRO A 117 19.08 -27.73 -11.28
N LYS A 118 19.20 -27.49 -12.59
CA LYS A 118 19.35 -28.53 -13.62
C LYS A 118 20.61 -28.33 -14.43
N LEU A 119 21.24 -29.43 -14.83
CA LEU A 119 22.28 -29.41 -15.83
C LEU A 119 21.65 -29.77 -17.19
N VAL A 120 21.60 -28.81 -18.11
CA VAL A 120 21.06 -29.00 -19.48
C VAL A 120 22.11 -28.52 -20.46
N ASN A 121 22.53 -29.37 -21.40
CA ASN A 121 23.55 -29.05 -22.40
C ASN A 121 24.82 -28.40 -21.80
N ASP A 122 25.35 -28.99 -20.72
CA ASP A 122 26.52 -28.49 -19.98
C ASP A 122 26.37 -27.06 -19.41
N ARG A 123 25.13 -26.67 -19.11
CA ARG A 123 24.79 -25.40 -18.45
C ARG A 123 23.90 -25.65 -17.25
N VAL A 124 24.19 -24.95 -16.16
CA VAL A 124 23.35 -24.98 -14.95
C VAL A 124 22.22 -23.97 -15.12
N PHE A 125 20.99 -24.44 -14.97
CA PHE A 125 19.76 -23.66 -14.99
C PHE A 125 19.13 -23.64 -13.61
N ILE A 126 18.60 -22.51 -13.21
CA ILE A 126 18.06 -22.32 -11.85
C ILE A 126 16.95 -21.27 -11.84
N PRO A 127 15.99 -21.32 -10.91
CA PRO A 127 15.06 -20.22 -10.70
C PRO A 127 15.80 -18.91 -10.45
N ALA A 128 15.64 -17.94 -11.36
CA ALA A 128 16.42 -16.70 -11.35
C ALA A 128 16.35 -15.94 -10.01
N ARG A 129 15.15 -15.95 -9.40
CA ARG A 129 14.87 -15.29 -8.12
C ARG A 129 15.82 -15.73 -7.02
N ALA A 130 16.00 -17.03 -6.85
CA ALA A 130 16.73 -17.57 -5.70
C ALA A 130 18.20 -17.12 -5.68
N VAL A 131 18.86 -17.10 -6.84
CA VAL A 131 20.26 -16.69 -6.95
C VAL A 131 20.39 -15.18 -6.75
N ALA A 132 19.54 -14.40 -7.41
CA ALA A 132 19.55 -12.96 -7.29
C ALA A 132 19.31 -12.50 -5.84
N GLU A 133 18.35 -13.11 -5.14
CA GLU A 133 18.07 -12.86 -3.71
C GLU A 133 19.21 -13.30 -2.80
N ALA A 134 19.83 -14.46 -3.07
CA ALA A 134 21.01 -14.90 -2.32
C ALA A 134 22.16 -13.89 -2.44
N LEU A 135 22.32 -13.25 -3.61
CA LEU A 135 23.28 -12.16 -3.84
C LEU A 135 22.83 -10.78 -3.32
N GLY A 136 21.65 -10.70 -2.66
CA GLY A 136 21.14 -9.47 -2.06
C GLY A 136 20.37 -8.56 -3.02
N ASN A 137 20.01 -9.04 -4.21
CA ASN A 137 19.15 -8.34 -5.14
C ASN A 137 17.68 -8.70 -4.88
N LYS A 138 16.77 -7.83 -5.28
CA LYS A 138 15.32 -8.08 -5.30
C LYS A 138 14.91 -8.49 -6.70
N VAL A 139 14.04 -9.49 -6.83
CA VAL A 139 13.51 -9.94 -8.13
C VAL A 139 12.02 -9.75 -8.21
N ILE A 140 11.57 -9.16 -9.30
CA ILE A 140 10.19 -8.80 -9.60
C ILE A 140 9.81 -9.46 -10.91
N TYR A 141 8.60 -9.96 -11.04
CA TYR A 141 8.07 -10.42 -12.32
C TYR A 141 6.92 -9.51 -12.74
N ASP A 142 7.08 -8.81 -13.86
CA ASP A 142 6.00 -8.08 -14.52
C ASP A 142 5.24 -9.04 -15.44
N ALA A 143 4.07 -9.50 -14.99
CA ALA A 143 3.23 -10.41 -15.77
C ALA A 143 2.67 -9.77 -17.06
N THR A 144 2.52 -8.44 -17.09
CA THR A 144 2.01 -7.70 -18.25
C THR A 144 3.01 -7.75 -19.39
N THR A 145 4.28 -7.54 -19.07
CA THR A 145 5.39 -7.54 -20.03
C THR A 145 6.20 -8.84 -20.03
N ARG A 146 5.78 -9.84 -19.23
CA ARG A 146 6.48 -11.12 -19.01
C ARG A 146 7.98 -10.95 -18.73
N THR A 147 8.31 -9.92 -17.94
CA THR A 147 9.69 -9.51 -17.69
C THR A 147 10.10 -9.79 -16.25
N VAL A 148 11.21 -10.50 -16.05
CA VAL A 148 11.88 -10.63 -14.76
C VAL A 148 12.79 -9.41 -14.55
N LEU A 149 12.48 -8.53 -13.60
CA LEU A 149 13.29 -7.37 -13.23
C LEU A 149 14.10 -7.68 -11.98
N ILE A 150 15.40 -7.41 -11.99
CA ILE A 150 16.31 -7.65 -10.85
C ILE A 150 16.97 -6.34 -10.45
N ASN A 151 16.89 -5.95 -9.18
CA ASN A 151 17.43 -4.66 -8.71
C ASN A 151 18.20 -4.80 -7.39
N SER A 152 19.27 -4.02 -7.22
CA SER A 152 20.13 -4.05 -6.04
C SER A 152 19.50 -3.25 -4.89
N GLY A 153 18.70 -3.92 -4.05
CA GLY A 153 18.27 -3.46 -2.71
C GLY A 153 17.29 -2.27 -2.63
N THR A 154 17.41 -1.31 -3.53
CA THR A 154 16.63 -0.08 -3.59
C THR A 154 16.08 0.04 -5.01
N ILE A 155 14.75 0.00 -5.17
CA ILE A 155 14.13 0.39 -6.43
C ILE A 155 14.47 1.89 -6.60
N THR A 156 15.43 2.22 -7.45
CA THR A 156 15.82 3.60 -7.73
C THR A 156 14.80 4.25 -8.67
N TYR A 157 14.62 5.56 -8.48
CA TYR A 157 13.59 6.45 -9.04
C TYR A 157 13.39 6.41 -10.59
N SER A 158 14.22 5.70 -11.36
CA SER A 158 14.10 5.58 -12.83
C SER A 158 12.91 4.72 -13.30
N ASP A 159 12.30 3.92 -12.43
CA ASP A 159 11.09 3.14 -12.74
C ASP A 159 9.76 3.79 -12.27
N LEU A 160 9.77 5.03 -11.77
CA LEU A 160 8.54 5.69 -11.28
C LEU A 160 7.44 5.83 -12.34
N SER A 161 7.82 5.94 -13.61
CA SER A 161 6.85 5.92 -14.73
C SER A 161 6.00 4.65 -14.74
N LYS A 162 6.53 3.54 -14.19
CA LYS A 162 5.85 2.26 -14.05
C LYS A 162 5.39 1.96 -12.63
N LEU A 163 5.94 2.61 -11.60
CA LEU A 163 5.53 2.35 -10.22
C LEU A 163 4.00 2.49 -10.08
N ASN A 164 3.43 3.56 -10.61
CA ASN A 164 1.98 3.79 -10.56
C ASN A 164 1.22 2.72 -11.37
N SER A 165 1.74 2.23 -12.49
CA SER A 165 1.09 1.12 -13.21
C SER A 165 1.21 -0.21 -12.47
N VAL A 166 2.34 -0.49 -11.82
CA VAL A 166 2.55 -1.72 -11.05
C VAL A 166 1.69 -1.73 -9.79
N VAL A 167 1.63 -0.61 -9.06
CA VAL A 167 0.73 -0.45 -7.91
C VAL A 167 -0.70 -0.68 -8.34
N ARG A 168 -1.19 0.00 -9.39
CA ARG A 168 -2.55 -0.20 -9.92
C ARG A 168 -2.84 -1.64 -10.32
N ALA A 169 -1.97 -2.26 -11.12
CA ALA A 169 -2.16 -3.64 -11.55
C ALA A 169 -2.20 -4.60 -10.35
N THR A 170 -1.35 -4.36 -9.35
CA THR A 170 -1.27 -5.21 -8.17
C THR A 170 -2.48 -5.04 -7.26
N ILE A 171 -2.88 -3.81 -6.92
CA ILE A 171 -4.08 -3.60 -6.09
C ILE A 171 -5.34 -4.13 -6.78
N GLN A 172 -5.42 -4.05 -8.12
CA GLN A 172 -6.51 -4.66 -8.88
C GLN A 172 -6.49 -6.19 -8.78
N LYS A 173 -5.32 -6.81 -8.89
CA LYS A 173 -5.15 -8.27 -8.72
C LYS A 173 -5.55 -8.73 -7.31
N LEU A 174 -5.28 -7.92 -6.29
CA LEU A 174 -5.56 -8.22 -4.88
C LEU A 174 -6.99 -7.87 -4.44
N LYS A 175 -7.73 -7.11 -5.25
CA LYS A 175 -9.04 -6.57 -4.89
C LYS A 175 -10.01 -7.68 -4.50
N GLY A 176 -10.59 -7.54 -3.31
CA GLY A 176 -11.60 -8.47 -2.79
C GLY A 176 -11.04 -9.78 -2.22
N ILE A 177 -9.71 -9.95 -2.21
CA ILE A 177 -9.06 -11.15 -1.65
C ILE A 177 -8.64 -10.85 -0.21
N ASP A 178 -8.91 -11.77 0.70
CA ASP A 178 -8.46 -11.68 2.10
C ASP A 178 -7.04 -12.23 2.27
N LEU A 179 -6.29 -11.70 3.25
CA LEU A 179 -4.89 -12.06 3.49
C LEU A 179 -4.67 -13.58 3.62
N LYS A 180 -5.59 -14.28 4.26
CA LYS A 180 -5.55 -15.74 4.50
C LYS A 180 -5.74 -16.57 3.21
N ASP A 181 -6.34 -15.98 2.19
CA ASP A 181 -6.70 -16.64 0.94
C ASP A 181 -5.70 -16.34 -0.19
N LEU A 182 -4.67 -15.52 0.09
CA LEU A 182 -3.61 -15.21 -0.86
C LEU A 182 -2.76 -16.44 -1.17
N GLN A 183 -2.62 -16.74 -2.46
CA GLN A 183 -1.80 -17.87 -2.93
C GLN A 183 -0.90 -17.49 -4.10
N GLY A 184 0.24 -18.20 -4.21
CA GLY A 184 1.19 -18.08 -5.31
C GLY A 184 1.53 -16.63 -5.64
N GLU A 185 1.27 -16.25 -6.89
CA GLU A 185 1.57 -14.92 -7.45
C GLU A 185 0.93 -13.76 -6.67
N GLN A 186 -0.22 -13.95 -6.03
CA GLN A 186 -0.90 -12.90 -5.26
C GLN A 186 -0.11 -12.54 -4.00
N LYS A 187 0.39 -13.56 -3.30
CA LYS A 187 1.23 -13.38 -2.10
C LYS A 187 2.53 -12.69 -2.47
N GLU A 188 3.17 -13.14 -3.56
CA GLU A 188 4.39 -12.51 -4.08
C GLU A 188 4.15 -11.05 -4.50
N SER A 189 2.99 -10.73 -5.08
CA SER A 189 2.64 -9.37 -5.49
C SER A 189 2.37 -8.45 -4.28
N LEU A 190 1.74 -8.96 -3.22
CA LEU A 190 1.56 -8.19 -1.98
C LEU A 190 2.91 -7.95 -1.29
N GLU A 191 3.73 -9.00 -1.14
CA GLU A 191 5.08 -8.89 -0.58
C GLU A 191 5.91 -7.88 -1.38
N TYR A 192 5.78 -7.87 -2.70
CA TYR A 192 6.40 -6.86 -3.56
C TYR A 192 5.98 -5.43 -3.18
N LEU A 193 4.68 -5.14 -3.06
CA LEU A 193 4.24 -3.79 -2.69
C LEU A 193 4.73 -3.38 -1.29
N LEU A 194 4.72 -4.31 -0.34
CA LEU A 194 5.11 -4.02 1.04
C LEU A 194 6.63 -3.87 1.22
N LEU A 195 7.44 -4.27 0.22
CA LEU A 195 8.88 -4.01 0.18
C LEU A 195 9.25 -2.64 -0.41
N ILE A 196 8.28 -1.93 -1.00
CA ILE A 196 8.47 -0.57 -1.53
C ILE A 196 8.62 0.39 -0.36
N ASP A 197 9.45 1.42 -0.52
CA ASP A 197 9.53 2.49 0.48
C ASP A 197 8.13 3.07 0.75
N LYS A 198 7.77 3.19 2.02
CA LYS A 198 6.40 3.56 2.43
C LYS A 198 5.98 4.92 1.86
N LYS A 199 6.90 5.88 1.74
CA LYS A 199 6.57 7.20 1.17
C LYS A 199 6.35 7.13 -0.34
N GLN A 200 7.10 6.28 -1.03
CA GLN A 200 6.90 6.03 -2.46
C GLN A 200 5.57 5.31 -2.72
N LEU A 201 5.28 4.26 -1.94
CA LEU A 201 4.00 3.54 -2.03
C LEU A 201 2.82 4.47 -1.73
N ALA A 202 2.93 5.30 -0.71
CA ALA A 202 1.91 6.31 -0.38
C ALA A 202 1.62 7.26 -1.54
N GLY A 203 2.66 7.79 -2.19
CA GLY A 203 2.49 8.65 -3.38
C GLY A 203 1.79 7.91 -4.52
N ALA A 204 2.23 6.70 -4.82
CA ALA A 204 1.64 5.89 -5.88
C ALA A 204 0.17 5.51 -5.61
N LEU A 205 -0.18 5.24 -4.35
CA LEU A 205 -1.58 4.97 -3.96
C LEU A 205 -2.45 6.21 -4.10
N LEU A 206 -1.95 7.39 -3.72
CA LEU A 206 -2.67 8.66 -3.89
C LEU A 206 -2.85 9.03 -5.37
N ASP A 207 -1.81 8.86 -6.19
CA ASP A 207 -1.91 9.02 -7.66
C ASP A 207 -2.95 8.07 -8.28
N SER A 208 -3.04 6.85 -7.74
CA SER A 208 -3.93 5.81 -8.24
C SER A 208 -5.37 5.95 -7.75
N PHE A 209 -5.61 6.76 -6.71
CA PHE A 209 -6.88 6.81 -6.01
C PHE A 209 -8.05 7.23 -6.92
N GLU A 210 -7.85 8.21 -7.78
CA GLU A 210 -8.93 8.65 -8.69
C GLU A 210 -9.22 7.66 -9.82
N LEU A 211 -8.23 6.85 -10.21
CA LEU A 211 -8.37 5.89 -11.31
C LEU A 211 -8.90 4.55 -10.83
N GLU A 212 -8.50 4.11 -9.64
CA GLU A 212 -8.74 2.76 -9.12
C GLU A 212 -9.35 2.77 -7.70
N ARG A 213 -10.20 3.77 -7.42
CA ARG A 213 -10.72 4.09 -6.08
C ARG A 213 -11.10 2.88 -5.23
N ALA A 214 -11.92 1.97 -5.75
CA ALA A 214 -12.38 0.80 -5.01
C ALA A 214 -11.25 -0.17 -4.65
N ALA A 215 -10.28 -0.37 -5.54
CA ALA A 215 -9.14 -1.25 -5.28
C ALA A 215 -8.14 -0.60 -4.30
N VAL A 216 -7.91 0.72 -4.41
CA VAL A 216 -7.07 1.46 -3.47
C VAL A 216 -7.67 1.41 -2.06
N LEU A 217 -8.98 1.64 -1.93
CA LEU A 217 -9.67 1.57 -0.63
C LEU A 217 -9.60 0.17 -0.02
N ASP A 218 -9.87 -0.88 -0.80
CA ASP A 218 -9.77 -2.27 -0.33
C ASP A 218 -8.35 -2.62 0.11
N PHE A 219 -7.34 -2.20 -0.67
CA PHE A 219 -5.94 -2.41 -0.35
C PHE A 219 -5.55 -1.70 0.95
N ILE A 220 -5.91 -0.42 1.11
CA ILE A 220 -5.55 0.35 2.30
C ILE A 220 -6.25 -0.21 3.53
N ALA A 221 -7.55 -0.51 3.45
CA ALA A 221 -8.32 -1.07 4.56
C ALA A 221 -7.72 -2.38 5.08
N LYS A 222 -7.23 -3.25 4.18
CA LYS A 222 -6.68 -4.56 4.54
C LYS A 222 -5.21 -4.52 4.96
N TYR A 223 -4.39 -3.74 4.25
CA TYR A 223 -2.94 -3.90 4.31
C TYR A 223 -2.20 -2.67 4.85
N MET A 224 -2.81 -1.48 4.82
CA MET A 224 -2.11 -0.23 5.18
C MET A 224 -2.83 0.61 6.23
N LEU A 225 -3.92 0.11 6.83
CA LEU A 225 -4.69 0.89 7.81
C LEU A 225 -3.83 1.30 9.01
N ASN A 226 -2.97 0.40 9.49
CA ASN A 226 -2.01 0.67 10.58
C ASN A 226 -0.85 1.58 10.17
N ASP A 227 -0.68 1.84 8.87
CA ASP A 227 0.40 2.64 8.28
C ASP A 227 -0.13 3.94 7.66
N LEU A 228 -1.36 4.36 8.01
CA LEU A 228 -2.01 5.53 7.44
C LEU A 228 -1.17 6.83 7.54
N ASN A 229 -0.27 6.92 8.54
CA ASN A 229 0.62 8.06 8.72
C ASN A 229 1.46 8.36 7.47
N CYS A 230 1.97 7.35 6.74
CA CYS A 230 2.79 7.63 5.57
C CYS A 230 2.00 8.27 4.43
N LEU A 231 0.70 7.96 4.31
CA LEU A 231 -0.19 8.61 3.35
C LEU A 231 -0.50 10.05 3.78
N ILE A 232 -0.77 10.28 5.06
CA ILE A 232 -1.02 11.63 5.59
C ILE A 232 0.23 12.50 5.41
N GLU A 233 1.41 12.02 5.82
CA GLU A 233 2.69 12.70 5.61
C GLU A 233 2.90 13.04 4.14
N LYS A 234 2.61 12.10 3.24
CA LYS A 234 2.76 12.34 1.80
C LYS A 234 1.78 13.40 1.30
N ALA A 235 0.55 13.43 1.80
CA ALA A 235 -0.48 14.37 1.39
C ALA A 235 -0.25 15.81 1.89
N VAL A 236 0.39 15.97 3.05
CA VAL A 236 0.68 17.29 3.63
C VAL A 236 2.07 17.83 3.28
N ASP A 237 2.92 17.01 2.63
CA ASP A 237 4.24 17.41 2.15
C ASP A 237 4.11 18.57 1.14
N PRO A 238 4.71 19.74 1.38
CA PRO A 238 4.66 20.87 0.44
C PRO A 238 5.24 20.57 -0.94
N ALA A 239 6.11 19.55 -1.07
CA ALA A 239 6.65 19.11 -2.34
C ALA A 239 5.71 18.16 -3.12
N SER A 240 4.62 17.69 -2.50
CA SER A 240 3.64 16.82 -3.14
C SER A 240 2.62 17.62 -3.98
N PRO A 241 1.96 16.99 -4.97
CA PRO A 241 0.86 17.61 -5.71
C PRO A 241 -0.25 18.09 -4.76
N ALA A 242 -0.74 19.32 -4.97
CA ALA A 242 -1.80 19.89 -4.15
C ALA A 242 -3.09 19.03 -4.09
N ALA A 243 -3.35 18.26 -5.15
CA ALA A 243 -4.48 17.34 -5.24
C ALA A 243 -4.43 16.21 -4.19
N TYR A 244 -3.27 15.92 -3.60
CA TYR A 244 -3.14 14.87 -2.60
C TYR A 244 -3.90 15.19 -1.31
N GLY A 245 -4.00 16.46 -0.92
CA GLY A 245 -4.82 16.85 0.24
C GLY A 245 -6.29 16.49 0.06
N THR A 246 -6.85 16.76 -1.13
CA THR A 246 -8.22 16.38 -1.49
C THR A 246 -8.36 14.86 -1.56
N SER A 247 -7.45 14.18 -2.27
CA SER A 247 -7.45 12.72 -2.42
C SER A 247 -7.40 12.02 -1.06
N MET A 248 -6.58 12.51 -0.14
CA MET A 248 -6.46 11.96 1.21
C MET A 248 -7.73 12.18 2.03
N THR A 249 -8.39 13.34 1.89
CA THR A 249 -9.67 13.62 2.56
C THR A 249 -10.75 12.64 2.09
N ASP A 250 -10.87 12.45 0.78
CA ASP A 250 -11.82 11.52 0.17
C ASP A 250 -11.53 10.06 0.54
N LEU A 251 -10.25 9.69 0.58
CA LEU A 251 -9.79 8.37 0.98
C LEU A 251 -10.16 8.07 2.43
N ILE A 252 -9.83 8.98 3.36
CA ILE A 252 -10.15 8.84 4.78
C ILE A 252 -11.65 8.68 4.98
N THR A 253 -12.46 9.51 4.32
CA THR A 253 -13.92 9.48 4.49
C THR A 253 -14.58 8.25 3.86
N ALA A 254 -13.94 7.60 2.88
CA ALA A 254 -14.45 6.39 2.25
C ALA A 254 -14.03 5.10 2.97
N LEU A 255 -13.03 5.14 3.86
CA LEU A 255 -12.61 4.01 4.68
C LEU A 255 -13.55 3.78 5.89
N PRO A 256 -13.54 2.58 6.51
CA PRO A 256 -14.35 2.30 7.69
C PRO A 256 -14.03 3.25 8.85
N ALA A 257 -15.03 4.00 9.32
CA ALA A 257 -14.84 5.14 10.22
C ALA A 257 -14.18 4.79 11.57
N ASP A 258 -14.63 3.73 12.23
CA ASP A 258 -14.15 3.36 13.57
C ASP A 258 -12.65 3.05 13.65
N PRO A 259 -12.11 2.16 12.79
CA PRO A 259 -10.68 1.88 12.82
C PRO A 259 -9.85 3.05 12.26
N VAL A 260 -10.38 3.82 11.31
CA VAL A 260 -9.71 5.06 10.86
C VAL A 260 -9.54 6.04 12.01
N MET A 261 -10.60 6.32 12.77
CA MET A 261 -10.52 7.22 13.93
C MET A 261 -9.53 6.75 15.00
N GLU A 262 -9.39 5.43 15.21
CA GLU A 262 -8.36 4.88 16.12
C GLU A 262 -6.94 5.17 15.63
N GLN A 263 -6.69 4.99 14.34
CA GLN A 263 -5.40 5.29 13.75
C GLN A 263 -5.12 6.79 13.77
N LEU A 264 -6.10 7.63 13.42
CA LEU A 264 -5.98 9.09 13.50
C LEU A 264 -5.63 9.55 14.92
N ALA A 265 -6.30 9.03 15.95
CA ALA A 265 -6.00 9.34 17.35
C ALA A 265 -4.55 8.96 17.72
N LYS A 266 -4.13 7.74 17.33
CA LYS A 266 -2.76 7.26 17.58
C LYS A 266 -1.72 8.12 16.87
N ILE A 267 -1.96 8.52 15.63
CA ILE A 267 -1.03 9.33 14.85
C ILE A 267 -0.96 10.73 15.42
N MET A 268 -2.11 11.35 15.72
CA MET A 268 -2.20 12.69 16.29
C MET A 268 -1.35 12.81 17.56
N LYS A 269 -1.53 11.87 18.49
CA LYS A 269 -0.81 11.83 19.77
C LYS A 269 0.71 11.65 19.63
N ASN A 270 1.18 10.91 18.62
CA ASN A 270 2.58 10.49 18.51
C ASN A 270 3.38 11.29 17.47
N SER A 271 2.73 12.05 16.59
CA SER A 271 3.40 12.75 15.50
C SER A 271 4.03 14.05 15.98
N SER A 272 5.34 14.20 15.75
CA SER A 272 6.02 15.49 15.92
C SER A 272 5.77 16.46 14.77
N ASN A 273 5.18 15.99 13.65
CA ASN A 273 4.94 16.79 12.46
C ASN A 273 3.65 17.63 12.63
N GLU A 274 3.81 18.95 12.67
CA GLU A 274 2.70 19.90 12.85
C GLU A 274 1.65 19.77 11.75
N GLN A 275 2.07 19.67 10.48
CA GLN A 275 1.17 19.58 9.32
C GLN A 275 0.33 18.30 9.36
N VAL A 276 0.87 17.21 9.89
CA VAL A 276 0.12 15.95 10.09
C VAL A 276 -0.96 16.13 11.15
N ARG A 277 -0.64 16.69 12.32
CA ARG A 277 -1.64 16.92 13.39
C ARG A 277 -2.71 17.93 12.96
N ASP A 278 -2.31 18.96 12.21
CA ASP A 278 -3.20 19.93 11.59
C ASP A 278 -4.20 19.26 10.63
N ALA A 279 -3.72 18.41 9.72
CA ALA A 279 -4.56 17.67 8.79
C ALA A 279 -5.52 16.70 9.51
N ILE A 280 -5.03 15.99 10.55
CA ILE A 280 -5.87 15.10 11.35
C ILE A 280 -7.00 15.87 12.04
N SER A 281 -6.73 17.08 12.54
CA SER A 281 -7.76 17.94 13.12
C SER A 281 -8.91 18.20 12.12
N PHE A 282 -8.58 18.42 10.86
CA PHE A 282 -9.57 18.57 9.77
C PHE A 282 -10.26 17.24 9.41
N TYR A 283 -9.54 16.12 9.40
CA TYR A 283 -10.12 14.81 9.10
C TYR A 283 -11.13 14.37 10.16
N LEU A 284 -10.86 14.60 11.44
CA LEU A 284 -11.77 14.26 12.53
C LEU A 284 -13.12 14.99 12.42
N TYR A 285 -13.13 16.22 11.89
CA TYR A 285 -14.37 16.94 11.60
C TYR A 285 -15.27 16.21 10.58
N LYS A 286 -14.70 15.41 9.67
CA LYS A 286 -15.48 14.62 8.71
C LYS A 286 -16.24 13.46 9.35
N PHE A 287 -15.95 13.12 10.60
CA PHE A 287 -16.63 12.09 11.37
C PHE A 287 -17.32 12.72 12.58
N PRO A 288 -18.52 13.30 12.48
CA PRO A 288 -19.17 13.99 13.60
C PRO A 288 -19.72 12.99 14.64
N THR A 289 -18.84 12.42 15.46
CA THR A 289 -19.13 11.38 16.44
C THR A 289 -18.62 11.77 17.82
N SER A 290 -19.09 11.12 18.88
CA SER A 290 -18.54 11.33 20.23
C SER A 290 -17.06 10.90 20.33
N LYS A 291 -16.63 9.94 19.49
CA LYS A 291 -15.23 9.47 19.45
C LYS A 291 -14.30 10.55 18.91
N SER A 292 -14.66 11.22 17.82
CA SER A 292 -13.86 12.32 17.26
C SER A 292 -13.83 13.54 18.18
N LEU A 293 -14.93 13.87 18.85
CA LEU A 293 -14.96 14.89 19.91
C LEU A 293 -13.93 14.58 20.99
N LYS A 294 -13.94 13.35 21.52
CA LYS A 294 -13.00 12.94 22.57
C LYS A 294 -11.53 13.04 22.12
N ILE A 295 -11.23 12.63 20.88
CA ILE A 295 -9.86 12.73 20.33
C ILE A 295 -9.41 14.19 20.27
N LEU A 296 -10.26 15.09 19.74
CA LEU A 296 -9.95 16.51 19.67
C LEU A 296 -9.85 17.15 21.07
N GLU A 297 -10.68 16.70 22.02
CA GLU A 297 -10.63 17.13 23.42
C GLU A 297 -9.27 16.81 24.04
N GLU A 298 -8.80 15.57 23.88
CA GLU A 298 -7.50 15.10 24.37
C GLU A 298 -6.34 15.88 23.72
N GLU A 299 -6.41 16.16 22.42
CA GLU A 299 -5.40 16.94 21.72
C GLU A 299 -5.33 18.38 22.23
N LEU A 300 -6.48 19.06 22.30
CA LEU A 300 -6.52 20.46 22.70
C LEU A 300 -5.92 20.65 24.10
N ALA A 301 -6.05 19.67 24.99
CA ALA A 301 -5.50 19.72 26.35
C ALA A 301 -3.96 19.74 26.41
N VAL A 302 -3.28 19.31 25.34
CA VAL A 302 -1.82 19.17 25.30
C VAL A 302 -1.15 19.91 24.14
N GLU A 303 -1.89 20.36 23.13
CA GLU A 303 -1.30 20.93 21.91
C GLU A 303 -0.61 22.29 22.17
N SER A 304 0.65 22.30 21.74
CA SER A 304 1.60 23.40 21.87
C SER A 304 1.60 24.37 20.69
N SER A 305 1.27 23.91 19.48
CA SER A 305 1.17 24.74 18.27
C SER A 305 -0.14 25.51 18.23
N ASP A 306 -0.06 26.84 18.13
CA ASP A 306 -1.26 27.69 18.08
C ASP A 306 -2.10 27.44 16.84
N LYS A 307 -1.46 27.08 15.72
CA LYS A 307 -2.13 26.75 14.46
C LYS A 307 -2.96 25.48 14.62
N VAL A 308 -2.33 24.38 15.08
CA VAL A 308 -3.02 23.10 15.26
C VAL A 308 -4.11 23.23 16.31
N PHE A 309 -3.83 23.91 17.43
CA PHE A 309 -4.83 24.19 18.46
C PHE A 309 -6.06 24.90 17.89
N SER A 310 -5.84 25.96 17.11
CA SER A 310 -6.95 26.73 16.51
C SER A 310 -7.81 25.87 15.58
N ASN A 311 -7.19 25.04 14.75
CA ASN A 311 -7.91 24.17 13.82
C ASN A 311 -8.62 23.01 14.51
N ALA A 312 -7.98 22.37 15.50
CA ALA A 312 -8.61 21.37 16.35
C ALA A 312 -9.82 21.94 17.09
N ALA A 313 -9.72 23.18 17.58
CA ALA A 313 -10.79 23.88 18.27
C ALA A 313 -11.97 24.19 17.33
N VAL A 314 -11.71 24.62 16.10
CA VAL A 314 -12.77 24.83 15.09
C VAL A 314 -13.49 23.50 14.76
N SER A 315 -12.73 22.41 14.58
CA SER A 315 -13.31 21.08 14.34
C SER A 315 -14.14 20.60 15.54
N TYR A 316 -13.60 20.72 16.75
CA TYR A 316 -14.28 20.31 17.99
C TYR A 316 -15.61 21.06 18.16
N GLN A 317 -15.61 22.37 17.92
CA GLN A 317 -16.81 23.19 17.95
C GLN A 317 -17.83 22.74 16.90
N SER A 318 -17.38 22.51 15.67
CA SER A 318 -18.26 22.17 14.56
C SER A 318 -18.97 20.84 14.79
N ILE A 319 -18.25 19.83 15.32
CA ILE A 319 -18.84 18.56 15.71
C ILE A 319 -19.76 18.75 16.93
N GLY A 320 -19.32 19.53 17.92
CA GLY A 320 -20.03 19.76 19.18
C GLY A 320 -21.42 20.36 19.01
N ARG A 321 -21.61 21.19 17.97
CA ARG A 321 -22.94 21.73 17.60
C ARG A 321 -23.98 20.66 17.27
N SER A 322 -23.55 19.47 16.83
CA SER A 322 -24.46 18.34 16.61
C SER A 322 -24.78 17.55 17.89
N MET A 323 -24.05 17.81 18.99
CA MET A 323 -24.19 17.12 20.29
C MET A 323 -24.12 18.11 21.48
N PRO A 324 -25.06 19.08 21.59
CA PRO A 324 -24.90 20.25 22.45
C PRO A 324 -24.69 19.96 23.95
N SER A 325 -25.43 19.00 24.51
CA SER A 325 -25.35 18.67 25.94
C SER A 325 -23.99 18.08 26.32
N THR A 326 -23.53 17.08 25.57
CA THR A 326 -22.22 16.44 25.78
C THR A 326 -21.08 17.42 25.53
N TYR A 327 -21.18 18.21 24.46
CA TYR A 327 -20.15 19.17 24.06
C TYR A 327 -19.87 20.25 25.13
N VAL A 328 -20.93 20.85 25.66
CA VAL A 328 -20.84 21.96 26.63
C VAL A 328 -20.17 21.50 27.92
N GLU A 329 -20.59 20.35 28.45
CA GLU A 329 -20.00 19.79 29.67
C GLU A 329 -18.56 19.33 29.46
N SER A 330 -18.28 18.62 28.35
CA SER A 330 -16.90 18.23 27.99
C SER A 330 -16.01 19.46 27.89
N LEU A 331 -16.37 20.48 27.11
CA LEU A 331 -15.52 21.65 26.89
C LEU A 331 -15.16 22.38 28.21
N PHE A 332 -16.13 22.51 29.11
CA PHE A 332 -15.89 23.09 30.43
C PHE A 332 -14.92 22.25 31.26
N ASN A 333 -15.12 20.93 31.27
CA ASN A 333 -14.26 20.01 32.01
C ASN A 333 -12.83 19.95 31.41
N SER A 334 -12.66 19.99 30.08
CA SER A 334 -11.32 20.01 29.47
C SER A 334 -10.57 21.27 29.85
N TYR A 335 -11.24 22.42 29.90
CA TYR A 335 -10.63 23.66 30.38
C TYR A 335 -10.11 23.53 31.82
N LEU A 336 -10.93 22.95 32.71
CA LEU A 336 -10.55 22.78 34.12
C LEU A 336 -9.38 21.81 34.30
N ASN A 337 -9.32 20.76 33.48
CA ASN A 337 -8.27 19.74 33.53
C ASN A 337 -6.98 20.16 32.80
N ALA A 338 -7.02 21.21 31.99
CA ALA A 338 -5.86 21.72 31.28
C ALA A 338 -4.80 22.32 32.23
N SER A 339 -3.53 22.28 31.85
CA SER A 339 -2.47 22.96 32.60
C SER A 339 -2.69 24.48 32.62
N ASP A 340 -2.09 25.23 33.57
CA ASP A 340 -2.20 26.69 33.61
C ASP A 340 -1.85 27.36 32.27
N LYS A 341 -0.73 26.93 31.67
CA LYS A 341 -0.28 27.41 30.37
C LYS A 341 -1.32 27.14 29.27
N GLN A 342 -1.96 25.97 29.31
CA GLN A 342 -2.94 25.59 28.31
C GLN A 342 -4.29 26.29 28.53
N ARG A 343 -4.68 26.54 29.79
CA ARG A 343 -5.88 27.32 30.13
C ARG A 343 -5.83 28.74 29.56
N GLU A 344 -4.66 29.39 29.56
CA GLU A 344 -4.52 30.71 28.93
C GLU A 344 -4.88 30.66 27.43
N LYS A 345 -4.48 29.61 26.71
CA LYS A 345 -4.87 29.42 25.30
C LYS A 345 -6.36 29.13 25.14
N TYR A 346 -6.90 28.25 25.97
CA TYR A 346 -8.32 27.89 25.90
C TYR A 346 -9.27 29.01 26.30
N LYS A 347 -8.85 29.95 27.17
CA LYS A 347 -9.76 30.94 27.77
C LYS A 347 -10.53 31.72 26.71
N SER A 348 -9.85 32.21 25.69
CA SER A 348 -10.46 32.92 24.56
C SER A 348 -11.44 32.04 23.78
N TYR A 349 -11.09 30.77 23.57
CA TYR A 349 -11.93 29.80 22.86
C TYR A 349 -13.18 29.40 23.67
N LEU A 350 -13.04 29.19 24.97
CA LEU A 350 -14.14 28.92 25.89
C LEU A 350 -15.11 30.12 25.93
N LEU A 351 -14.59 31.34 26.02
CA LEU A 351 -15.39 32.56 26.01
C LEU A 351 -16.19 32.74 24.71
N LEU A 352 -15.56 32.47 23.56
CA LEU A 352 -16.24 32.49 22.26
C LEU A 352 -17.43 31.52 22.24
N ASN A 353 -17.26 30.32 22.80
CA ASN A 353 -18.32 29.31 22.85
C ASN A 353 -19.47 29.67 23.79
N VAL A 354 -19.17 30.29 24.94
CA VAL A 354 -20.19 30.79 25.87
C VAL A 354 -20.99 31.95 25.26
N ARG A 355 -20.35 32.83 24.49
CA ARG A 355 -20.96 34.06 23.93
C ARG A 355 -21.75 33.84 22.64
N ASN A 356 -21.23 33.06 21.68
CA ASN A 356 -21.58 33.24 20.27
C ASN A 356 -22.54 32.21 19.65
N HIS A 357 -23.23 31.35 20.42
CA HIS A 357 -24.00 30.25 19.82
C HIS A 357 -25.38 30.01 20.43
N ASP A 358 -26.42 30.46 19.72
CA ASP A 358 -27.82 30.25 20.08
C ASP A 358 -28.16 28.77 20.33
N SER A 359 -27.61 27.84 19.55
CA SER A 359 -27.87 26.40 19.68
C SER A 359 -27.31 25.72 20.94
N THR A 360 -26.37 26.37 21.65
CA THR A 360 -25.76 25.85 22.90
C THR A 360 -26.01 26.76 24.10
N LYS A 361 -26.71 27.89 23.89
CA LYS A 361 -26.87 28.97 24.86
C LYS A 361 -27.58 28.52 26.13
N GLU A 362 -28.63 27.71 25.99
CA GLU A 362 -29.41 27.21 27.12
C GLU A 362 -28.59 26.22 27.96
N GLN A 363 -27.85 25.33 27.30
CA GLN A 363 -26.97 24.35 27.94
C GLN A 363 -25.84 25.05 28.70
N TRP A 364 -25.19 26.07 28.11
CA TRP A 364 -24.19 26.88 28.82
C TRP A 364 -24.79 27.58 30.03
N ASN A 365 -25.99 28.15 29.93
CA ASN A 365 -26.65 28.79 31.07
C ASN A 365 -26.95 27.81 32.20
N ALA A 366 -27.46 26.64 31.86
CA ALA A 366 -27.76 25.60 32.83
C ALA A 366 -26.48 25.10 33.52
N LEU A 367 -25.44 24.79 32.74
CA LEU A 367 -24.16 24.33 33.26
C LEU A 367 -23.51 25.37 34.18
N LEU A 368 -23.39 26.62 33.72
CA LEU A 368 -22.69 27.65 34.48
C LEU A 368 -23.42 28.01 35.79
N LYS A 369 -24.77 28.06 35.78
CA LYS A 369 -25.56 28.24 37.01
C LYS A 369 -25.39 27.10 38.01
N ASN A 370 -25.28 25.87 37.51
CA ASN A 370 -25.00 24.72 38.36
C ASN A 370 -23.57 24.80 38.94
N LYS A 371 -22.58 25.02 38.09
CA LYS A 371 -21.16 25.05 38.45
C LYS A 371 -20.76 26.25 39.31
N SER A 372 -21.48 27.38 39.25
CA SER A 372 -21.27 28.52 40.17
C SER A 372 -21.65 28.19 41.62
N SER A 373 -22.31 27.06 41.86
CA SER A 373 -22.59 26.52 43.20
C SER A 373 -21.68 25.33 43.56
N SER A 374 -20.64 25.05 42.75
CA SER A 374 -19.73 23.93 42.99
C SER A 374 -18.94 24.11 44.29
N LYS A 375 -18.63 22.98 44.94
CA LYS A 375 -17.70 22.93 46.08
C LYS A 375 -16.23 23.03 45.65
N THR A 376 -15.94 22.79 44.38
CA THR A 376 -14.60 22.94 43.82
C THR A 376 -14.36 24.42 43.51
N GLU A 377 -13.43 25.05 44.22
CA GLU A 377 -13.18 26.50 44.09
C GLU A 377 -12.86 26.90 42.64
N LEU A 378 -12.03 26.11 41.95
CA LEU A 378 -11.69 26.37 40.54
C LEU A 378 -12.91 26.31 39.61
N GLU A 379 -13.79 25.31 39.78
CA GLU A 379 -15.02 25.20 38.98
C GLU A 379 -15.94 26.40 39.23
N LYS A 380 -16.12 26.75 40.51
CA LYS A 380 -16.97 27.86 40.92
C LYS A 380 -16.47 29.19 40.36
N GLN A 381 -15.19 29.50 40.57
CA GLN A 381 -14.59 30.74 40.07
C GLN A 381 -14.66 30.84 38.55
N THR A 382 -14.35 29.75 37.84
CA THR A 382 -14.45 29.70 36.39
C THR A 382 -15.87 29.96 35.92
N ALA A 383 -16.87 29.31 36.54
CA ALA A 383 -18.26 29.48 36.18
C ALA A 383 -18.77 30.90 36.43
N GLU A 384 -18.43 31.48 37.59
CA GLU A 384 -18.77 32.88 37.92
C GLU A 384 -18.10 33.88 36.97
N GLU A 385 -16.85 33.67 36.59
CA GLU A 385 -16.14 34.52 35.63
C GLU A 385 -16.82 34.46 34.25
N LEU A 386 -17.13 33.26 33.74
CA LEU A 386 -17.81 33.10 32.46
C LEU A 386 -19.22 33.69 32.46
N LEU A 387 -19.97 33.61 33.57
CA LEU A 387 -21.28 34.25 33.72
C LEU A 387 -21.21 35.77 33.66
N LYS A 388 -20.14 36.39 34.18
CA LYS A 388 -19.94 37.85 34.12
C LYS A 388 -19.54 38.33 32.72
N LEU A 389 -18.86 37.47 31.97
CA LEU A 389 -18.35 37.78 30.64
C LEU A 389 -19.34 37.46 29.51
N LYS A 390 -20.38 36.69 29.80
CA LYS A 390 -21.50 36.40 28.90
C LYS A 390 -22.41 37.62 28.72
#